data_AF-G5QGA3-F1
#
_entry.id   AF-G5QGA3-F1
#
_cell.length_a   1.000
_cell.length_b   1.000
_cell.length_c   1.000
_cell.angle_alpha   90.00
_cell.angle_beta   90.00
_cell.angle_gamma   90.00
#
_symmetry.space_group_name_H-M   'P 1'
#
loop_
_entity.id
_entity.type
_entity.pdbx_description
1 polymer ?
#
loop_
_entity_poly.entity_id
_entity_poly.type
_entity_poly.pdbx_seq_one_letter_code
_entity_poly.pdbx_strand_id
1 'polypeptide(L)'
;MTNWEQELNRRLFTRAEREAGYYVRFNLAGLLRGTAKERAEFYHFAITDGWMSRNEARAFEDMNPKDGLDEMLVSVNASRPAKSTTQENTQDE
;
A
#
# COMPACT_ATOMS: atom_id res chain seq x y z
N MET A 1 -3.13 -19.81 17.75
CA MET A 1 -2.19 -18.69 17.44
C MET A 1 -2.81 -17.33 17.73
N THR A 2 -4.10 -17.14 17.44
CA THR A 2 -4.85 -15.90 17.71
C THR A 2 -4.75 -15.41 19.16
N ASN A 3 -4.71 -16.31 20.15
CA ASN A 3 -4.56 -15.92 21.57
C ASN A 3 -3.23 -15.23 21.87
N TRP A 4 -2.13 -15.64 21.23
CA TRP A 4 -0.82 -15.02 21.45
C TRP A 4 -0.74 -13.64 20.79
N GLU A 5 -1.29 -13.51 19.57
CA GLU A 5 -1.35 -12.25 18.85
C GLU A 5 -2.22 -11.23 19.59
N GLN A 6 -3.38 -11.66 20.10
CA GLN A 6 -4.26 -10.81 20.92
C GLN A 6 -3.60 -10.39 22.24
N GLU A 7 -2.88 -11.29 22.91
CA GLU A 7 -2.19 -10.97 24.15
C GLU A 7 -1.02 -10.00 23.92
N LEU A 8 -0.28 -10.16 22.82
CA LEU A 8 0.78 -9.24 22.40
C LEU A 8 0.22 -7.85 22.08
N ASN A 9 -0.87 -7.78 21.32
CA ASN A 9 -1.58 -6.52 21.04
C ASN A 9 -2.09 -5.83 22.31
N ARG A 10 -2.48 -6.61 23.33
CA ARG A 10 -2.97 -6.05 24.60
C ARG A 10 -1.84 -5.54 25.49
N ARG A 11 -0.67 -6.19 25.49
CA ARG A 11 0.42 -5.89 26.42
C ARG A 11 1.48 -4.93 25.88
N LEU A 12 1.71 -4.90 24.57
CA LEU A 12 2.80 -4.13 23.98
C LEU A 12 2.45 -2.68 23.67
N PHE A 13 1.17 -2.39 23.43
CA PHE A 13 0.74 -1.06 23.03
C PHE A 13 0.00 -0.32 24.14
N THR A 14 0.31 0.96 24.29
CA THR A 14 -0.45 1.88 25.11
C THR A 14 -1.83 2.14 24.50
N ARG A 15 -2.73 2.75 25.28
CA ARG A 15 -4.09 3.04 24.80
C ARG A 15 -4.07 3.99 23.59
N ALA A 16 -3.19 4.99 23.61
CA ALA A 16 -2.99 5.92 22.49
C ALA A 16 -2.46 5.24 21.24
N GLU A 17 -1.51 4.29 21.37
CA GLU A 17 -0.97 3.56 20.22
C GLU A 17 -2.01 2.62 19.58
N ARG A 18 -2.89 2.00 20.38
CA ARG A 18 -3.99 1.20 19.82
C ARG A 18 -5.01 2.07 19.08
N GLU A 19 -5.30 3.26 19.61
CA GLU A 19 -6.18 4.25 18.94
C GLU A 19 -5.54 4.80 17.65
N ALA A 20 -4.21 4.90 17.61
CA ALA A 20 -3.46 5.22 16.39
C ALA A 20 -3.37 4.06 15.39
N GLY A 21 -3.94 2.89 15.70
CA GLY A 21 -4.03 1.75 14.78
C GLY A 21 -2.81 0.84 14.77
N TYR A 22 -1.91 0.91 15.75
CA TYR A 22 -0.81 -0.04 15.86
C TYR A 22 -1.31 -1.43 16.27
N TYR A 23 -0.85 -2.46 15.54
CA TYR A 23 -1.12 -3.85 15.87
C TYR A 23 0.08 -4.75 15.53
N VAL A 24 0.19 -5.87 16.24
CA VAL A 24 1.05 -7.00 15.95
C VAL A 24 0.21 -8.03 15.20
N ARG A 25 0.70 -8.52 14.06
CA ARG A 25 0.12 -9.65 13.34
C ARG A 25 1.18 -10.67 12.99
N PHE A 26 0.90 -11.95 13.19
CA PHE A 26 1.77 -12.99 12.67
C PHE A 26 1.59 -13.11 11.15
N ASN A 27 2.63 -12.77 10.41
CA ASN A 27 2.66 -12.98 8.97
C ASN A 27 2.95 -14.46 8.65
N LEU A 28 1.92 -15.30 8.81
CA LEU A 28 1.94 -16.73 8.47
C LEU A 28 2.14 -16.98 6.97
N ALA A 29 1.86 -15.97 6.13
CA ALA A 29 2.15 -16.05 4.71
C ALA A 29 3.66 -16.17 4.44
N GLY A 30 4.53 -15.77 5.36
CA GLY A 30 5.98 -16.00 5.28
C GLY A 30 6.41 -17.46 5.22
N LEU A 31 5.60 -18.40 5.74
CA LEU A 31 5.98 -19.83 5.81
C LEU A 31 5.72 -20.58 4.49
N LEU A 32 4.74 -20.12 3.70
CA LEU A 32 4.36 -20.66 2.38
C LEU A 32 4.66 -19.68 1.25
N ARG A 33 5.28 -18.53 1.56
CA ARG A 33 5.71 -17.55 0.55
C ARG A 33 6.88 -18.16 -0.21
N GLY A 34 6.80 -18.08 -1.54
CA GLY A 34 7.94 -18.32 -2.41
C GLY A 34 9.15 -17.48 -2.00
N THR A 35 10.27 -17.74 -2.65
CA THR A 35 11.52 -17.04 -2.39
C THR A 35 11.35 -15.51 -2.52
N ALA A 36 12.20 -14.74 -1.83
CA ALA A 36 12.19 -13.28 -1.96
C ALA A 36 12.34 -12.81 -3.42
N LYS A 37 13.01 -13.61 -4.25
CA LYS A 37 13.17 -13.37 -5.69
C LYS A 37 11.83 -13.47 -6.43
N GLU A 38 11.12 -14.58 -6.29
CA GLU A 38 9.81 -14.79 -6.94
C GLU A 38 8.79 -13.72 -6.51
N ARG A 39 8.85 -13.28 -5.25
CA ARG A 39 8.03 -12.16 -4.75
C ARG A 39 8.37 -10.84 -5.42
N ALA A 40 9.66 -10.51 -5.50
CA ALA A 40 10.10 -9.27 -6.15
C ALA A 40 9.69 -9.25 -7.63
N GLU A 41 9.79 -10.39 -8.31
CA GLU A 41 9.36 -10.57 -9.70
C GLU A 41 7.83 -10.42 -9.83
N PHE A 42 7.04 -11.04 -8.96
CA PHE A 42 5.58 -10.91 -8.95
C PHE A 42 5.13 -9.45 -8.84
N TYR A 43 5.66 -8.71 -7.85
CA TYR A 43 5.30 -7.30 -7.70
C TYR A 43 5.80 -6.43 -8.85
N HIS A 44 6.99 -6.74 -9.40
CA HIS A 44 7.52 -6.02 -10.56
C HIS A 44 6.58 -6.13 -11.76
N PHE A 45 6.11 -7.33 -12.10
CA PHE A 45 5.15 -7.53 -13.18
C PHE A 45 3.82 -6.86 -12.86
N ALA A 46 3.28 -7.05 -11.65
CA ALA A 46 1.98 -6.48 -11.26
C ALA A 46 1.92 -4.95 -11.37
N ILE A 47 3.00 -4.28 -10.95
CA ILE A 47 3.12 -2.82 -10.99
C ILE A 47 3.36 -2.34 -12.43
N THR A 48 4.14 -3.07 -13.23
CA THR A 48 4.46 -2.69 -14.61
C THR A 48 3.29 -2.90 -15.56
N ASP A 49 2.53 -3.99 -15.36
CA ASP A 49 1.31 -4.28 -16.11
C ASP A 49 0.15 -3.34 -15.72
N GLY A 50 0.30 -2.63 -14.59
CA GLY A 50 -0.60 -1.55 -14.20
C GLY A 50 -1.89 -2.01 -13.52
N TRP A 51 -1.95 -3.23 -12.97
CA TRP A 51 -3.11 -3.70 -12.21
C TRP A 51 -2.92 -3.66 -10.68
N MET A 52 -1.69 -3.44 -10.20
CA MET A 52 -1.39 -3.27 -8.78
C MET A 52 -0.62 -1.98 -8.52
N SER A 53 -1.08 -1.19 -7.55
CA SER A 53 -0.37 -0.03 -7.04
C SER A 53 0.78 -0.42 -6.10
N ARG A 54 1.73 0.50 -5.91
CA ARG A 54 2.86 0.22 -5.02
C ARG A 54 2.43 0.16 -3.56
N ASN A 55 1.39 0.88 -3.16
CA ASN A 55 0.85 0.81 -1.81
C ASN A 55 0.11 -0.50 -1.55
N GLU A 56 -0.55 -1.10 -2.55
CA GLU A 56 -1.10 -2.46 -2.41
C GLU A 56 0.00 -3.49 -2.19
N ALA A 57 1.10 -3.42 -2.95
CA ALA A 57 2.26 -4.28 -2.71
C ALA A 57 2.84 -4.10 -1.28
N ARG A 58 2.87 -2.86 -0.77
CA ARG A 58 3.30 -2.56 0.61
C ARG A 58 2.33 -3.14 1.64
N ALA A 59 1.02 -3.05 1.42
CA ALA A 59 0.01 -3.65 2.29
C ALA A 59 0.15 -5.17 2.36
N PHE A 60 0.40 -5.85 1.23
CA PHE A 60 0.68 -7.30 1.22
C PHE A 60 1.92 -7.67 2.02
N GLU A 61 2.90 -6.78 2.10
CA GLU A 61 4.13 -6.96 2.86
C GLU A 61 4.08 -6.38 4.28
N ASP A 62 2.89 -6.04 4.80
CA ASP A 62 2.69 -5.42 6.11
C ASP A 62 3.52 -4.14 6.31
N MET A 63 3.76 -3.40 5.22
CA MET A 63 4.47 -2.12 5.24
C MET A 63 3.47 -0.97 5.20
N ASN A 64 3.77 0.08 5.97
CA ASN A 64 2.96 1.30 5.97
C ASN A 64 2.87 1.91 4.55
N PRO A 65 1.69 2.41 4.14
CA PRO A 65 1.55 3.13 2.88
C PRO A 65 2.44 4.37 2.86
N LYS A 66 2.81 4.82 1.67
CA LYS A 66 3.53 6.09 1.46
C LYS A 66 2.75 6.97 0.51
N ASP A 67 2.88 8.28 0.70
CA ASP A 67 2.22 9.26 -0.15
C ASP A 67 2.71 9.15 -1.62
N GLY A 68 1.80 9.30 -2.57
CA GLY A 68 2.05 9.18 -4.02
C GLY A 68 2.29 7.76 -4.55
N LEU A 69 2.14 6.70 -3.74
CA LEU A 69 2.31 5.32 -4.18
C LEU A 69 1.01 4.59 -4.56
N ASP A 70 -0.14 5.26 -4.41
CA ASP A 70 -1.46 4.76 -4.85
C ASP A 70 -1.66 4.90 -6.36
N GLU A 71 -0.96 5.85 -7.00
CA GLU A 71 -1.04 6.04 -8.44
C GLU A 71 -0.34 4.89 -9.20
N MET A 72 -1.06 4.32 -10.16
CA MET A 72 -0.54 3.32 -11.08
C MET A 72 0.57 3.92 -11.95
N LEU A 73 1.60 3.12 -12.21
CA LEU A 73 2.67 3.53 -13.11
C LEU A 73 2.13 3.56 -14.54
N VAL A 74 2.01 4.76 -15.09
CA VAL A 74 1.85 4.96 -16.53
C VAL A 74 3.23 4.98 -17.19
N SER A 75 3.37 4.19 -18.27
CA SER A 75 4.58 4.19 -19.08
C SER A 75 4.88 5.60 -19.58
N VAL A 76 6.15 6.02 -19.50
CA VAL A 76 6.62 7.32 -20.02
C VAL A 76 6.40 7.49 -21.52
N ASN A 77 6.24 6.38 -22.25
CA ASN A 77 5.91 6.40 -23.67
C ASN A 77 4.41 6.65 -23.93
N ALA A 78 3.56 6.55 -22.90
CA ALA A 78 2.12 6.81 -22.97
C ALA A 78 1.74 8.24 -22.55
N SER A 79 2.71 9.12 -22.25
CA SER A 79 2.48 10.53 -21.89
C SER A 79 2.90 11.41 -23.08
N ARG A 80 2.10 12.30 -23.70
CA ARG A 80 1.13 13.35 -23.26
C ARG A 80 0.39 13.92 -24.50
N PRO A 81 -0.62 14.83 -24.43
CA PRO A 81 -1.09 15.72 -23.32
C PRO A 81 -2.62 15.59 -23.05
N ALA A 82 -3.32 16.25 -22.12
CA ALA A 82 -3.14 17.55 -21.46
C ALA A 82 -3.90 17.57 -20.11
N LYS A 83 -3.47 18.48 -19.24
CA LYS A 83 -4.24 18.94 -18.08
C LYS A 83 -5.52 19.65 -18.55
N SER A 84 -6.65 19.38 -17.92
CA SER A 84 -7.73 20.37 -17.78
C SER A 84 -8.16 20.44 -16.31
N THR A 85 -7.38 21.18 -15.52
CA THR A 85 -7.91 21.82 -14.32
C THR A 85 -8.87 22.90 -14.82
N THR A 86 -10.17 22.60 -14.85
CA THR A 86 -11.20 23.62 -15.06
C THR A 86 -11.24 24.48 -13.80
N GLN A 87 -10.61 25.66 -13.86
CA GLN A 87 -10.89 26.74 -12.94
C GLN A 87 -12.20 27.38 -13.39
N GLU A 88 -13.29 27.11 -12.67
CA GLU A 88 -14.51 27.90 -12.76
C GLU A 88 -14.18 29.30 -12.23
N ASN A 89 -14.11 30.28 -13.12
CA ASN A 89 -14.13 31.70 -12.77
C ASN A 89 -15.47 32.24 -13.25
N THR A 90 -16.44 32.32 -12.35
CA THR A 90 -17.71 33.03 -12.56
C THR A 90 -17.39 34.51 -12.74
N GLN A 91 -17.65 35.03 -13.94
CA GLN A 91 -17.78 36.47 -14.17
C GLN A 91 -19.27 36.78 -14.22
N ASP A 92 -19.77 37.38 -13.14
CA ASP A 92 -21.07 38.04 -13.09
C ASP A 92 -21.03 39.30 -13.97
N GLU A 93 -22.02 39.45 -14.85
CA GLU A 93 -22.39 40.70 -15.52
C GLU A 93 -23.86 41.01 -15.19
#